data_AF-A0A376W7Z8-F1
#
_entry.id   AF-A0A376W7Z8-F1
#
_cell.length_a   1.000
_cell.length_b   1.000
_cell.length_c   1.000
_cell.angle_alpha   90.00
_cell.angle_beta   90.00
_cell.angle_gamma   90.00
#
_symmetry.space_group_name_H-M   'P 1'
#
loop_
_entity.id
_entity.type
_entity.pdbx_description
1 polymer ?
#
loop_
_entity_poly.entity_id
_entity_poly.type
_entity_poly.pdbx_seq_one_letter_code
_entity_poly.pdbx_strand_id
1 'polypeptide(L)'
;MMLIGAALMRSGWLKGQFSLRHYRRTGFVLVAIGVIINLPAIALQWRLDWAYRWCAFLLQMPRELSAPFQAIGYASLFYGFWPQLSRFKLVLAIACVGRMALTNYLLQTLICTTLFYHLGLFMQFDRLELLAFVIPVWLANIFFSVIWLRYFRQGPVEWLWRQLTLRAAGPTISKTSR
;
A
#
# COMPACT_ATOMS: atom_id res chain seq x y z
N MET A 1 1.51 15.01 -6.22
CA MET A 1 2.14 14.21 -5.15
C MET A 1 3.67 14.22 -5.17
N MET A 2 4.32 13.98 -6.30
CA MET A 2 5.79 13.86 -6.37
C MET A 2 6.55 15.10 -5.84
N LEU A 3 6.10 16.31 -6.19
CA LEU A 3 6.69 17.57 -5.70
C LEU A 3 6.55 17.75 -4.18
N ILE A 4 5.42 17.34 -3.61
CA ILE A 4 5.19 17.38 -2.15
C ILE A 4 6.14 16.41 -1.45
N GLY A 5 6.32 15.20 -2.00
CA GLY A 5 7.29 14.25 -1.48
C GLY A 5 8.73 14.77 -1.51
N ALA A 6 9.12 15.42 -2.61
CA ALA A 6 10.44 16.06 -2.75
C ALA A 6 10.64 17.18 -1.72
N ALA A 7 9.62 18.02 -1.49
CA ALA A 7 9.64 19.07 -0.48
C ALA A 7 9.77 18.51 0.95
N LEU A 8 9.00 17.46 1.28
CA LEU A 8 9.06 16.79 2.58
C LEU A 8 10.38 16.05 2.82
N MET A 9 11.02 15.55 1.76
CA MET A 9 12.35 14.95 1.84
C MET A 9 13.42 16.02 2.07
N ARG A 10 13.32 17.17 1.39
CA ARG A 10 14.22 18.31 1.55
C ARG A 10 14.11 18.95 2.93
N SER A 11 12.91 19.06 3.49
CA SER A 11 12.68 19.61 4.82
C SER A 11 13.16 18.70 5.96
N GLY A 12 13.62 17.48 5.67
CA GLY A 12 14.00 16.50 6.67
C GLY A 12 12.82 15.78 7.34
N TRP A 13 11.59 16.10 6.94
CA TRP A 13 10.38 15.51 7.50
C TRP A 13 10.26 14.02 7.15
N LEU A 14 10.56 13.60 5.92
CA LEU A 14 10.63 12.16 5.60
C LEU A 14 11.88 11.46 6.14
N LYS A 15 12.89 12.24 6.57
CA LYS A 15 14.11 11.72 7.23
C LYS A 15 13.90 11.42 8.72
N GLY A 16 12.71 11.68 9.27
CA GLY A 16 12.42 11.41 10.68
C GLY A 16 13.06 12.39 11.66
N GLN A 17 13.47 13.59 11.21
CA GLN A 17 14.19 14.56 12.03
C GLN A 17 13.29 15.34 13.01
N PHE A 18 11.97 15.21 12.89
CA PHE A 18 10.99 15.91 13.73
C PHE A 18 10.60 15.05 14.94
N SER A 19 10.02 15.68 15.97
CA SER A 19 9.58 14.95 17.16
C SER A 19 8.41 13.99 16.89
N LEU A 20 8.34 12.87 17.61
CA LEU A 20 7.22 11.92 17.49
C LEU A 20 5.87 12.55 17.79
N ARG A 21 5.81 13.53 18.71
CA ARG A 21 4.58 14.26 19.04
C ARG A 21 4.08 15.08 17.84
N HIS A 22 4.99 15.69 17.08
CA HIS A 22 4.65 16.39 15.85
C HIS A 22 4.00 15.43 14.84
N TYR A 23 4.63 14.29 14.57
CA TYR A 23 4.08 13.30 13.64
C TYR A 23 2.69 12.77 14.06
N ARG A 24 2.47 12.53 15.35
CA ARG A 24 1.15 12.09 15.83
C ARG A 24 0.09 13.17 15.62
N ARG A 25 0.37 14.41 16.05
CA ARG A 25 -0.58 15.54 15.93
C ARG A 25 -0.89 15.84 14.46
N THR A 26 0.14 15.99 13.64
CA THR A 26 -0.01 16.24 12.20
C THR A 26 -0.78 15.10 11.54
N GLY A 27 -0.48 13.86 11.90
CA GLY A 27 -1.19 12.67 11.41
C GLY A 27 -2.69 12.72 11.70
N PHE A 28 -3.09 12.91 12.96
CA PHE A 28 -4.50 12.98 13.34
C PHE A 28 -5.23 14.14 12.68
N VAL A 29 -4.62 15.33 12.62
CA VAL A 29 -5.22 16.52 12.00
C VAL A 29 -5.45 16.28 10.50
N LEU A 30 -4.46 15.79 9.77
CA LEU A 30 -4.58 15.58 8.32
C LEU A 30 -5.55 14.46 7.96
N VAL A 31 -5.58 13.38 8.75
CA VAL A 31 -6.60 12.32 8.58
C VAL A 31 -8.00 12.87 8.87
N ALA A 32 -8.18 13.63 9.95
CA ALA A 32 -9.47 14.25 10.28
C ALA A 32 -9.95 15.18 9.16
N ILE A 33 -9.08 16.04 8.63
CA ILE A 33 -9.38 16.90 7.48
C ILE A 33 -9.80 16.04 6.27
N GLY A 34 -9.04 14.99 5.94
CA GLY A 34 -9.36 14.11 4.82
C GLY A 34 -10.71 13.40 4.98
N VAL A 35 -11.05 12.97 6.20
CA VAL A 35 -12.34 12.35 6.53
C VAL A 35 -13.48 13.36 6.42
N ILE A 36 -13.30 14.58 6.97
CA ILE A 36 -14.30 15.66 6.90
C ILE A 36 -14.60 16.04 5.44
N ILE A 37 -13.60 16.04 4.56
CA ILE A 37 -13.79 16.31 3.13
C ILE A 37 -14.53 15.16 2.43
N ASN A 38 -14.22 13.89 2.75
CA ASN A 38 -14.84 12.74 2.07
C ASN A 38 -16.25 12.40 2.55
N LEU A 39 -16.53 12.52 3.84
CA LEU A 39 -17.78 12.04 4.43
C LEU A 39 -19.03 12.63 3.73
N PRO A 40 -19.10 13.95 3.47
CA PRO A 40 -20.23 14.52 2.73
C PRO A 40 -20.33 13.98 1.29
N ALA A 41 -19.19 13.78 0.63
CA ALA A 41 -19.16 13.25 -0.74
C ALA A 41 -19.69 11.81 -0.79
N ILE A 42 -19.31 10.96 0.16
CA ILE A 42 -19.81 9.58 0.27
C ILE A 42 -21.30 9.58 0.62
N ALA A 43 -21.74 10.41 1.57
CA ALA A 43 -23.14 10.51 1.94
C ALA A 43 -24.01 10.96 0.74
N LEU A 44 -23.50 11.85 -0.10
CA LEU A 44 -24.19 12.30 -1.30
C LEU A 44 -24.17 11.24 -2.41
N GLN A 45 -23.07 10.51 -2.60
CA GLN A 45 -23.00 9.36 -3.52
C GLN A 45 -24.03 8.29 -3.14
N TRP A 46 -24.17 8.01 -1.84
CA TRP A 46 -25.18 7.08 -1.32
C TRP A 46 -26.61 7.55 -1.61
N ARG A 47 -26.92 8.83 -1.35
CA ARG A 47 -28.25 9.41 -1.61
C ARG A 47 -28.62 9.46 -3.10
N LEU A 48 -27.64 9.43 -3.98
CA LEU A 48 -27.83 9.45 -5.43
C LEU A 48 -27.78 8.04 -6.05
N ASP A 49 -27.87 6.98 -5.23
CA ASP A 49 -27.79 5.58 -5.66
C ASP A 49 -26.58 5.29 -6.55
N TRP A 50 -25.45 5.95 -6.24
CA TRP A 50 -24.21 5.84 -7.01
C TRP A 50 -24.38 6.18 -8.50
N ALA A 51 -25.37 7.02 -8.85
CA ALA A 51 -25.66 7.41 -10.22
C ALA A 51 -24.41 7.95 -10.94
N TYR A 52 -24.07 7.32 -12.06
CA TYR A 52 -22.83 7.55 -12.80
C TYR A 52 -22.59 9.04 -13.11
N ARG A 53 -23.64 9.75 -13.57
CA ARG A 53 -23.56 11.17 -13.97
C ARG A 53 -22.95 12.09 -12.90
N TRP A 54 -23.25 11.84 -11.63
CA TRP A 54 -22.78 12.67 -10.52
C TRP A 54 -21.54 12.07 -9.84
N CYS A 55 -21.51 10.75 -9.72
CA CYS A 55 -20.49 10.04 -8.97
C CYS A 55 -19.18 9.86 -9.74
N ALA A 56 -19.22 9.79 -11.07
CA ALA A 56 -18.04 9.54 -11.89
C ALA A 56 -17.10 10.75 -12.00
N PHE A 57 -17.60 11.98 -11.80
CA PHE A 57 -16.79 13.20 -11.97
C PHE A 57 -16.91 14.16 -10.78
N LEU A 58 -18.10 14.73 -10.55
CA LEU A 58 -18.27 15.82 -9.57
C LEU A 58 -17.98 15.35 -8.14
N LEU A 59 -18.48 14.17 -7.76
CA LEU A 59 -18.25 13.62 -6.42
C LEU A 59 -16.93 12.87 -6.28
N GLN A 60 -16.12 12.78 -7.33
CA GLN A 60 -14.72 12.34 -7.23
C GLN A 60 -13.78 13.47 -6.79
N MET A 61 -14.08 14.73 -7.10
CA MET A 61 -13.21 15.86 -6.75
C MET A 61 -12.87 15.95 -5.25
N PRO A 62 -13.82 15.75 -4.31
CA PRO A 62 -13.50 15.71 -2.87
C PRO A 62 -12.54 14.58 -2.51
N ARG A 63 -12.67 13.40 -3.15
CA ARG A 63 -11.78 12.26 -2.95
C ARG A 63 -10.35 12.61 -3.38
N GLU A 64 -10.19 13.17 -4.57
CA GLU A 64 -8.86 13.57 -5.09
C GLU A 64 -8.21 14.65 -4.23
N LEU A 65 -8.99 15.63 -3.76
CA LEU A 65 -8.50 16.68 -2.87
C LEU A 65 -8.10 16.13 -1.50
N SER A 66 -8.85 15.18 -0.96
CA SER A 66 -8.59 14.57 0.35
C SER A 66 -7.41 13.60 0.37
N ALA A 67 -7.12 12.95 -0.77
CA ALA A 67 -6.09 11.92 -0.90
C ALA A 67 -4.70 12.35 -0.41
N PRO A 68 -4.14 13.54 -0.75
CA PRO A 68 -2.86 13.99 -0.21
C PRO A 68 -2.86 14.08 1.31
N PHE A 69 -3.92 14.65 1.88
CA PHE A 69 -4.03 14.84 3.33
C PHE A 69 -4.04 13.49 4.05
N GLN A 70 -4.83 12.53 3.56
CA GLN A 70 -4.86 11.19 4.12
C GLN A 70 -3.53 10.45 3.94
N ALA A 71 -2.92 10.53 2.76
CA ALA A 71 -1.64 9.88 2.50
C ALA A 71 -0.53 10.38 3.44
N ILE A 72 -0.38 11.70 3.57
CA ILE A 72 0.60 12.31 4.50
C ILE A 72 0.19 12.02 5.95
N GLY A 73 -1.11 12.06 6.26
CA GLY A 73 -1.64 11.77 7.58
C GLY A 73 -1.30 10.35 8.04
N TYR A 74 -1.55 9.33 7.21
CA TYR A 74 -1.20 7.95 7.49
C TYR A 74 0.32 7.76 7.59
N ALA A 75 1.11 8.32 6.67
CA ALA A 75 2.57 8.27 6.75
C ALA A 75 3.08 8.87 8.08
N SER A 76 2.51 10.01 8.48
CA SER A 76 2.83 10.69 9.73
C SER A 76 2.50 9.81 10.96
N LEU A 77 1.33 9.17 10.97
CA LEU A 77 0.96 8.25 12.06
C LEU A 77 1.90 7.04 12.12
N PHE A 78 2.26 6.45 10.97
CA PHE A 78 3.23 5.36 10.92
C PHE A 78 4.58 5.78 11.50
N TYR A 79 5.11 6.96 11.14
CA TYR A 79 6.35 7.48 11.71
C TYR A 79 6.22 7.76 13.22
N GLY A 80 5.11 8.36 13.65
CA GLY A 80 4.88 8.73 15.05
C GLY A 80 4.72 7.53 16.00
N PHE A 81 4.25 6.39 15.50
CA PHE A 81 4.08 5.14 16.27
C PHE A 81 5.07 4.04 15.92
N TRP A 82 6.04 4.31 15.04
CA TRP A 82 7.02 3.32 14.60
C TRP A 82 7.78 2.64 15.75
N PRO A 83 8.23 3.35 16.82
CA PRO A 83 8.94 2.71 17.93
C PRO A 83 8.09 1.69 18.70
N GLN A 84 6.76 1.84 18.69
CA GLN A 84 5.82 0.90 19.26
C GLN A 84 5.49 -0.23 18.28
N LEU A 85 5.19 0.12 17.02
CA LEU A 85 4.77 -0.81 15.97
C LEU A 85 5.85 -1.84 15.62
N SER A 86 7.10 -1.41 15.53
CA SER A 86 8.25 -2.27 15.18
C SER A 86 8.52 -3.40 16.19
N ARG A 87 7.95 -3.34 17.39
CA ARG A 87 8.05 -4.40 18.41
C ARG A 87 7.10 -5.57 18.17
N PHE A 88 6.05 -5.37 17.37
CA PHE A 88 5.06 -6.42 17.13
C PHE A 88 5.53 -7.38 16.04
N LYS A 89 5.50 -8.69 16.35
CA LYS A 89 5.85 -9.76 15.39
C LYS A 89 4.99 -9.70 14.12
N LEU A 90 3.72 -9.30 14.24
CA LEU A 90 2.82 -9.13 13.10
C LEU A 90 3.30 -8.05 12.12
N VAL A 91 3.79 -6.91 12.64
CA VAL A 91 4.33 -5.83 11.79
C VAL A 91 5.57 -6.31 11.04
N LEU A 92 6.44 -7.09 11.70
CA LEU A 92 7.59 -7.71 11.05
C LEU A 92 7.20 -8.76 10.00
N ALA A 93 6.12 -9.50 10.23
CA ALA A 93 5.57 -10.46 9.25
C ALA A 93 5.00 -9.73 8.01
N ILE A 94 4.25 -8.64 8.22
CA ILE A 94 3.76 -7.79 7.13
C ILE A 94 4.93 -7.13 6.37
N ALA A 95 6.00 -6.73 7.06
CA ALA A 95 7.21 -6.22 6.42
C ALA A 95 7.87 -7.28 5.51
N CYS A 96 7.76 -8.58 5.84
CA CYS A 96 8.22 -9.65 4.95
C CYS A 96 7.41 -9.69 3.65
N VAL A 97 6.08 -9.52 3.72
CA VAL A 97 5.22 -9.41 2.53
C VAL A 97 5.64 -8.24 1.65
N GLY A 98 5.93 -7.08 2.26
CA GLY A 98 6.39 -5.89 1.54
C GLY A 98 7.75 -6.06 0.85
N ARG A 99 8.67 -6.85 1.42
CA ARG A 99 9.95 -7.21 0.76
C ARG A 99 9.79 -8.12 -0.45
N MET A 100 8.63 -8.76 -0.58
CA MET A 100 8.27 -9.67 -1.67
C MET A 100 7.03 -9.19 -2.42
N ALA A 101 6.87 -7.86 -2.57
CA ALA A 101 5.66 -7.26 -3.11
C ALA A 101 5.28 -7.78 -4.52
N LEU A 102 6.26 -7.96 -5.42
CA LEU A 102 6.02 -8.45 -6.77
C LEU A 102 5.66 -9.94 -6.77
N THR A 103 6.40 -10.74 -5.99
CA THR A 103 6.10 -12.16 -5.83
C THR A 103 4.70 -12.37 -5.24
N ASN A 104 4.34 -11.63 -4.18
CA ASN A 104 3.03 -11.74 -3.53
C ASN A 104 1.90 -11.25 -4.44
N TYR A 105 2.12 -10.20 -5.23
CA TYR A 105 1.16 -9.77 -6.23
C TYR A 105 0.84 -10.89 -7.24
N LEU A 106 1.87 -11.56 -7.76
CA LEU A 106 1.69 -12.67 -8.69
C LEU A 106 1.10 -13.91 -8.02
N LEU A 107 1.51 -14.22 -6.78
CA LEU A 107 0.96 -15.32 -6.00
C LEU A 107 -0.53 -15.10 -5.72
N GLN A 108 -0.91 -13.91 -5.26
CA GLN A 108 -2.31 -13.55 -5.05
C GLN A 108 -3.10 -13.62 -6.35
N THR A 109 -2.54 -13.11 -7.46
CA THR A 109 -3.18 -13.20 -8.78
C THR A 109 -3.40 -14.66 -9.16
N LEU A 110 -2.39 -15.52 -9.03
CA LEU A 110 -2.48 -16.95 -9.32
C LEU A 110 -3.54 -17.64 -8.47
N ILE A 111 -3.58 -17.35 -7.16
CA ILE A 111 -4.60 -17.91 -6.26
C ILE A 111 -6.00 -17.49 -6.71
N CYS A 112 -6.23 -16.19 -6.88
CA CYS A 112 -7.54 -15.67 -7.27
C CYS A 112 -7.96 -16.16 -8.66
N THR A 113 -7.06 -16.20 -9.64
CA THR A 113 -7.42 -16.66 -10.99
C THR A 113 -7.71 -18.17 -11.01
N THR A 114 -7.00 -18.96 -10.22
CA THR A 114 -7.28 -20.39 -10.06
C THR A 114 -8.65 -20.61 -9.40
N LEU A 115 -8.89 -19.95 -8.26
CA LEU A 115 -10.15 -20.08 -7.53
C LEU A 115 -11.36 -19.63 -8.37
N PHE A 116 -11.34 -18.41 -8.89
CA PHE A 116 -12.52 -17.83 -9.54
C PHE A 116 -12.71 -18.29 -10.98
N TYR A 117 -11.65 -18.39 -11.78
CA TYR A 117 -11.80 -18.77 -13.20
C TYR A 117 -11.68 -20.26 -13.46
N HIS A 118 -10.77 -20.97 -12.78
CA HIS A 118 -10.51 -22.39 -13.10
C HIS A 118 -11.40 -23.34 -12.29
N LEU A 119 -11.69 -23.01 -11.02
CA LEU A 119 -12.62 -23.78 -10.19
C LEU A 119 -14.08 -23.30 -10.32
N GLY A 120 -14.34 -22.35 -11.21
CA GLY A 120 -15.69 -21.90 -11.56
C GLY A 120 -16.40 -21.06 -10.50
N LEU A 121 -15.68 -20.56 -9.48
CA LEU A 121 -16.24 -19.76 -8.38
C LEU A 121 -16.63 -18.32 -8.77
N PHE A 122 -16.43 -17.94 -10.03
CA PHE A 122 -16.76 -16.61 -10.53
C PHE A 122 -18.27 -16.30 -10.41
N MET A 123 -18.60 -15.12 -9.88
CA MET A 123 -19.98 -14.65 -9.70
C MET A 123 -20.86 -15.52 -8.78
N GLN A 124 -20.27 -16.38 -7.94
CA GLN A 124 -21.03 -17.25 -7.02
C GLN A 124 -21.19 -16.67 -5.62
N PHE A 125 -20.46 -15.62 -5.27
CA PHE A 125 -20.36 -15.09 -3.91
C PHE A 125 -20.75 -13.61 -3.83
N ASP A 126 -21.41 -13.24 -2.73
CA ASP A 126 -21.69 -11.83 -2.43
C ASP A 126 -20.43 -11.13 -1.85
N ARG A 127 -20.49 -9.80 -1.72
CA ARG A 127 -19.39 -8.94 -1.26
C ARG A 127 -18.85 -9.34 0.11
N LEU A 128 -19.71 -9.78 1.02
CA LEU A 128 -19.31 -10.22 2.36
C LEU A 128 -18.56 -11.54 2.33
N GLU A 129 -18.99 -12.48 1.48
CA GLU A 129 -18.33 -13.77 1.31
C GLU A 129 -16.96 -13.59 0.63
N LEU A 130 -16.88 -12.70 -0.37
CA LEU A 130 -15.60 -12.31 -0.98
C LEU A 130 -14.63 -11.69 0.04
N LEU A 131 -15.13 -10.92 1.01
CA LEU A 131 -14.29 -10.40 2.10
C LEU A 131 -13.73 -11.53 2.97
N ALA A 132 -14.47 -12.62 3.16
CA ALA A 132 -13.99 -13.80 3.88
C ALA A 132 -12.83 -14.49 3.15
N PHE A 133 -12.81 -14.50 1.80
CA PHE A 133 -11.68 -15.02 1.02
C PHE A 133 -10.38 -14.20 1.15
N VAL A 134 -10.48 -12.92 1.52
CA VAL A 134 -9.28 -12.06 1.70
C VAL A 134 -8.40 -12.60 2.83
N ILE A 135 -9.00 -13.06 3.92
CA ILE A 135 -8.29 -13.55 5.11
C ILE A 135 -7.36 -14.73 4.78
N PRO A 136 -7.83 -15.86 4.23
CA PRO A 136 -6.96 -17.00 3.90
C PRO A 136 -5.92 -16.66 2.83
N VAL A 137 -6.27 -15.83 1.83
CA VAL A 137 -5.31 -15.39 0.80
C VAL A 137 -4.19 -14.56 1.43
N TRP A 138 -4.52 -13.65 2.34
CA TRP A 138 -3.53 -12.86 3.08
C TRP A 138 -2.67 -13.73 3.99
N LEU A 139 -3.26 -14.68 4.71
CA LEU A 139 -2.51 -15.62 5.54
C LEU A 139 -1.53 -16.42 4.69
N ALA A 140 -1.95 -16.94 3.54
CA ALA A 140 -1.07 -17.64 2.61
C ALA A 140 0.11 -16.77 2.16
N ASN A 141 -0.13 -15.51 1.78
CA ASN A 141 0.93 -14.56 1.40
C ASN A 141 1.89 -14.26 2.56
N ILE A 142 1.37 -14.04 3.78
CA ILE A 142 2.18 -13.80 4.98
C ILE A 142 3.03 -15.03 5.31
N PHE A 143 2.43 -16.21 5.40
CA PHE A 143 3.14 -17.45 5.71
C PHE A 143 4.22 -17.74 4.67
N PHE A 144 3.86 -17.67 3.39
CA PHE A 144 4.81 -17.85 2.30
C PHE A 144 5.98 -16.86 2.41
N SER A 145 5.70 -15.56 2.59
CA SER A 145 6.73 -14.53 2.70
C SER A 145 7.65 -14.71 3.90
N VAL A 146 7.08 -15.05 5.07
CA VAL A 146 7.85 -15.25 6.31
C VAL A 146 8.73 -16.49 6.20
N ILE A 147 8.19 -17.60 5.69
CA ILE A 147 8.96 -18.84 5.53
C ILE A 147 10.05 -18.65 4.47
N TRP A 148 9.69 -18.09 3.31
CA TRP A 148 10.64 -17.86 2.22
C TRP A 148 11.82 -17.00 2.68
N LEU A 149 11.56 -15.89 3.37
CA LEU A 149 12.61 -14.97 3.81
C LEU A 149 13.44 -15.47 5.00
N ARG A 150 13.10 -16.62 5.59
CA ARG A 150 13.99 -17.33 6.52
C ARG A 150 15.13 -18.04 5.78
N TYR A 151 14.88 -18.51 4.56
CA TYR A 151 15.86 -19.25 3.76
C TYR A 151 16.54 -18.37 2.70
N PHE A 152 15.80 -17.43 2.10
CA PHE A 152 16.27 -16.59 1.00
C PHE A 152 16.24 -15.11 1.36
N ARG A 153 17.17 -14.31 0.84
CA ARG A 153 17.24 -12.86 1.14
C ARG A 153 16.25 -12.00 0.35
N GLN A 154 15.71 -12.52 -0.74
CA GLN A 154 14.88 -11.80 -1.69
C GLN A 154 13.78 -12.72 -2.22
N GLY A 155 12.64 -12.15 -2.62
CA GLY A 155 11.59 -12.92 -3.28
C GLY A 155 12.05 -13.44 -4.65
N PRO A 156 11.49 -14.57 -5.12
CA PRO A 156 11.91 -15.25 -6.33
C PRO A 156 11.75 -14.37 -7.57
N VAL A 157 10.61 -13.67 -7.67
CA VAL A 157 10.31 -12.83 -8.84
C VAL A 157 11.10 -11.53 -8.78
N GLU A 158 11.30 -10.96 -7.59
CA GLU A 158 12.17 -9.79 -7.42
C GLU A 158 13.62 -10.09 -7.80
N TRP A 159 14.11 -11.29 -7.46
CA TRP A 159 15.43 -11.76 -7.88
C TRP A 159 15.51 -11.86 -9.40
N LEU A 160 14.52 -12.51 -10.04
CA LEU A 160 14.47 -12.63 -11.49
C LEU A 160 14.42 -11.26 -12.17
N TRP A 161 13.57 -10.36 -11.68
CA TRP A 161 13.44 -9.00 -12.18
C TRP A 161 14.76 -8.23 -12.09
N ARG A 162 15.48 -8.36 -10.96
CA ARG A 162 16.79 -7.75 -10.79
C ARG A 162 17.81 -8.29 -11.80
N GLN A 163 17.82 -9.60 -12.05
CA GLN A 163 18.71 -10.21 -13.05
C GLN A 163 18.40 -9.73 -14.47
N LEU A 164 17.12 -9.65 -14.83
CA LEU A 164 16.67 -9.14 -16.13
C LEU A 164 17.06 -7.67 -16.31
N THR A 165 16.84 -6.85 -15.28
CA THR A 165 17.19 -5.42 -15.32
C THR A 165 18.71 -5.24 -15.49
N LEU A 166 19.52 -6.02 -14.77
CA LEU A 166 20.98 -5.97 -14.90
C LEU A 166 21.47 -6.36 -16.30
N ARG A 167 20.83 -7.36 -16.93
CA ARG A 167 21.16 -7.76 -18.31
C ARG A 167 20.70 -6.73 -19.35
N ALA A 168 19.56 -6.09 -19.11
CA ALA A 168 18.98 -5.11 -20.03
C ALA A 168 19.64 -3.72 -19.92
N ALA A 169 20.16 -3.34 -18.74
CA ALA A 169 20.70 -2.01 -18.47
C ALA A 169 22.08 -1.72 -19.12
N GLY A 170 22.65 -2.69 -19.85
CA GLY A 170 23.99 -2.56 -20.45
C GLY A 170 25.12 -2.58 -19.42
N PRO A 171 26.40 -2.51 -19.85
CA PRO A 171 27.53 -2.50 -18.95
C PRO A 171 27.46 -1.31 -18.00
N THR A 172 27.58 -1.58 -16.69
CA THR A 172 27.73 -0.56 -15.66
C THR A 172 28.87 0.37 -16.06
N ILE A 173 28.59 1.65 -16.30
CA ILE A 173 29.64 2.66 -16.51
C ILE A 173 30.54 2.60 -15.27
N SER A 174 31.76 2.08 -15.46
CA SER A 174 32.79 2.04 -14.43
C SER A 174 32.93 3.45 -13.86
N LYS A 175 32.83 3.58 -12.54
CA LYS A 175 32.98 4.84 -11.83
C LYS A 175 34.22 5.57 -12.35
N THR A 176 34.03 6.74 -12.94
CA THR A 176 35.10 7.70 -13.17
C THR A 176 35.78 7.94 -11.82
N SER A 177 37.06 7.61 -11.72
CA SER A 177 37.88 7.95 -10.56
C SER A 177 37.84 9.47 -10.38
N ARG A 178 37.34 9.92 -9.24
CA ARG A 178 37.67 11.22 -8.67
C ARG A 178 38.28 10.99 -7.31
#